data_AF-A0A3D5G5S2-F1
#
_entry.id   AF-A0A3D5G5S2-F1
#
_cell.length_a   1.000
_cell.length_b   1.000
_cell.length_c   1.000
_cell.angle_alpha   90.00
_cell.angle_beta   90.00
_cell.angle_gamma   90.00
#
_symmetry.space_group_name_H-M   'P 1'
#
loop_
_entity.id
_entity.type
_entity.pdbx_description
1 polymer ?
#
loop_
_entity_poly.entity_id
_entity_poly.type
_entity_poly.pdbx_seq_one_letter_code
_entity_poly.pdbx_strand_id
1 'polypeptide(L)' 'MRIRYDREVDALYIELLSLAPGTAENRELTEDIIADYSPDGKLAGLEILDASQVLGEHLKEIIVEDASVGVIHQLALLMK' A
#
# COMPACT_ATOMS: atom_id res chain seq x y z
N MET A 1 -10.75 -5.02 -5.88
CA MET A 1 -9.75 -3.95 -6.02
C MET A 1 -10.45 -2.59 -6.05
N ARG A 2 -10.13 -1.71 -5.10
CA ARG A 2 -10.60 -0.31 -5.04
C ARG A 2 -9.40 0.59 -4.75
N ILE A 3 -9.32 1.72 -5.44
CA ILE A 3 -8.30 2.74 -5.19
C ILE A 3 -9.03 4.02 -4.80
N ARG A 4 -8.66 4.63 -3.67
CA ARG A 4 -9.29 5.83 -3.14
C ARG A 4 -8.23 6.79 -2.64
N TYR A 5 -8.23 7.99 -3.16
CA TYR A 5 -7.44 9.10 -2.64
C TYR A 5 -8.33 9.98 -1.74
N ASP A 6 -7.88 10.22 -0.52
CA ASP A 6 -8.51 11.13 0.43
C ASP A 6 -7.72 12.44 0.49
N ARG A 7 -8.28 13.48 -0.09
CA ARG A 7 -7.61 14.78 -0.19
C ARG A 7 -7.55 15.52 1.15
N GLU A 8 -8.46 15.23 2.09
CA GLU A 8 -8.49 15.94 3.38
C GLU A 8 -7.24 15.62 4.21
N VAL A 9 -6.78 14.37 4.13
CA VAL A 9 -5.62 13.86 4.88
C VAL A 9 -4.41 13.51 4.00
N ASP A 10 -4.49 13.78 2.70
CA ASP A 10 -3.47 13.44 1.69
C ASP A 10 -3.03 11.96 1.74
N ALA A 11 -4.00 11.05 1.68
CA ALA A 11 -3.73 9.61 1.76
C ALA A 11 -4.30 8.84 0.56
N LEU A 12 -3.52 7.90 0.01
CA LEU A 12 -3.96 6.96 -1.02
C LEU A 12 -4.14 5.57 -0.42
N TYR A 13 -5.34 5.02 -0.59
CA TYR A 13 -5.69 3.66 -0.23
C TYR A 13 -5.80 2.80 -1.48
N ILE A 14 -5.10 1.67 -1.48
CA ILE A 14 -5.22 0.61 -2.49
C ILE A 14 -5.73 -0.65 -1.78
N GLU A 15 -7.03 -0.92 -1.91
CA GLU A 15 -7.64 -2.14 -1.38
C GLU A 15 -7.58 -3.25 -2.44
N LEU A 16 -6.84 -4.31 -2.15
CA LEU A 16 -6.71 -5.50 -3.01
C LEU A 16 -7.79 -6.53 -2.65
N LEU A 17 -8.00 -6.76 -1.35
CA LEU A 17 -8.96 -7.71 -0.77
C LEU A 17 -9.84 -6.98 0.24
N SER A 18 -11.16 -7.13 0.12
CA SER A 18 -12.07 -6.58 1.12
C SER A 18 -12.08 -7.40 2.39
N LEU A 19 -11.78 -6.73 3.49
CA LEU A 19 -11.80 -7.31 4.83
C LEU A 19 -12.99 -6.79 5.64
N ALA A 20 -13.39 -7.57 6.63
CA ALA A 20 -14.33 -7.06 7.63
C ALA A 20 -13.64 -5.94 8.45
N PRO A 21 -14.37 -4.89 8.87
CA PRO A 21 -13.80 -3.81 9.67
C PRO A 21 -13.05 -4.34 10.89
N GLY A 22 -11.84 -3.83 11.12
CA GLY A 22 -11.00 -4.19 12.27
C GLY A 22 -10.33 -5.57 12.19
N THR A 23 -10.35 -6.24 11.01
CA THR A 23 -9.68 -7.54 10.83
C THR A 23 -8.33 -7.46 10.12
N ALA A 24 -7.94 -6.28 9.63
CA ALA A 24 -6.62 -6.08 9.06
C ALA A 24 -5.53 -6.12 10.14
N GLU A 25 -4.41 -6.76 9.82
CA GLU A 25 -3.15 -6.62 10.55
C GLU A 25 -2.28 -5.61 9.80
N ASN A 26 -2.04 -4.45 10.40
CA ASN A 26 -1.29 -3.37 9.80
C ASN A 26 0.21 -3.57 10.04
N ARG A 27 1.02 -3.40 9.00
CA ARG A 27 2.49 -3.43 9.07
C ARG A 27 3.07 -2.22 8.36
N GLU A 28 3.79 -1.38 9.10
CA GLU A 28 4.57 -0.28 8.52
C GLU A 28 5.71 -0.85 7.67
N LEU A 29 5.73 -0.52 6.39
CA LEU A 29 6.84 -0.83 5.48
C LEU A 29 7.88 0.30 5.50
N THR A 30 7.40 1.54 5.57
CA THR A 30 8.16 2.77 5.77
C THR A 30 7.35 3.72 6.65
N GLU A 31 7.88 4.90 6.96
CA GLU A 31 7.13 5.93 7.70
C GLU A 31 5.85 6.38 6.97
N ASP A 32 5.88 6.40 5.63
CA ASP A 32 4.74 6.84 4.82
C ASP A 32 3.89 5.70 4.24
N ILE A 33 4.25 4.43 4.43
CA ILE A 33 3.60 3.30 3.75
C ILE A 33 3.27 2.19 4.74
N ILE A 34 1.99 1.88 4.82
CA ILE A 34 1.41 0.84 5.67
C ILE A 34 0.79 -0.23 4.78
N ALA A 35 1.08 -1.50 5.07
CA ALA A 35 0.46 -2.64 4.43
C ALA A 35 -0.57 -3.28 5.35
N ASP A 36 -1.76 -3.53 4.79
CA ASP A 36 -2.84 -4.24 5.47
C ASP A 36 -2.78 -5.72 5.06
N TYR A 37 -2.64 -6.60 6.04
CA TYR A 37 -2.71 -8.05 5.83
C TYR A 37 -4.02 -8.60 6.36
N SER A 38 -4.58 -9.60 5.67
CA SER A 38 -5.69 -10.38 6.19
C SER A 38 -5.24 -11.30 7.34
N PRO A 39 -6.18 -11.83 8.15
CA PRO A 39 -5.84 -12.77 9.23
C PRO A 39 -5.12 -14.05 8.76
N ASP A 40 -5.27 -14.43 7.48
CA ASP A 40 -4.56 -15.55 6.85
C ASP A 40 -3.22 -15.14 6.18
N GLY A 41 -2.77 -13.90 6.40
CA GLY A 41 -1.45 -13.42 6.02
C GLY A 41 -1.32 -12.96 4.56
N LYS A 42 -2.42 -12.77 3.84
CA LYS A 42 -2.41 -12.26 2.46
C LYS A 42 -2.40 -10.74 2.45
N LEU A 43 -1.74 -10.16 1.45
CA LEU A 43 -1.79 -8.71 1.27
C LEU A 43 -3.21 -8.28 0.88
N ALA A 44 -3.87 -7.53 1.75
CA ALA A 44 -5.24 -7.06 1.59
C ALA A 44 -5.31 -5.59 1.12
N GLY A 45 -4.32 -4.77 1.47
CA GLY A 45 -4.27 -3.39 1.00
C GLY A 45 -2.96 -2.68 1.31
N LEU A 46 -2.88 -1.45 0.81
CA LEU A 46 -1.83 -0.48 1.12
C LEU A 46 -2.46 0.88 1.44
N GLU A 47 -1.91 1.55 2.44
CA GLU A 47 -2.14 2.94 2.76
C GLU A 47 -0.84 3.71 2.57
N ILE A 48 -0.88 4.75 1.75
CA ILE A 48 0.24 5.65 1.47
C ILE A 48 -0.15 7.02 2.03
N LEU A 49 0.58 7.47 3.04
CA LEU A 49 0.46 8.78 3.66
C LEU A 49 1.25 9.82 2.85
N ASP A 50 0.90 11.10 3.03
CA ASP A 50 1.47 12.21 2.25
C ASP A 50 1.56 11.87 0.76
N ALA A 51 0.49 11.27 0.23
CA ALA A 51 0.52 10.60 -1.06
C ALA A 51 0.90 11.56 -2.18
N SER A 52 0.53 12.83 -2.10
CA SER A 52 0.97 13.84 -3.07
C SER A 52 2.49 14.04 -3.10
N GLN A 53 3.18 13.82 -1.99
CA GLN A 53 4.63 13.88 -1.88
C GLN A 53 5.28 12.56 -2.30
N VAL A 54 4.80 11.44 -1.75
CA VAL A 54 5.30 10.09 -2.07
C VAL A 54 5.12 9.77 -3.56
N LEU A 55 3.99 10.19 -4.12
CA LEU A 55 3.59 9.93 -5.51
C LEU A 55 3.75 11.14 -6.42
N GLY A 56 4.56 12.15 -6.02
CA GLY A 56 4.71 13.43 -6.71
C GLY A 56 4.96 13.32 -8.21
N GLU A 57 5.12 14.46 -8.90
CA GLU A 57 5.03 14.59 -10.38
C GLU A 57 5.93 13.66 -11.23
N HIS A 58 6.83 12.90 -10.61
CA HIS A 58 7.76 11.99 -11.25
C HIS A 58 7.47 10.49 -11.01
N LEU A 59 6.39 10.13 -10.29
CA LEU A 59 6.01 8.74 -10.14
C LEU A 59 5.68 8.13 -11.51
N LYS A 60 6.44 7.10 -11.89
CA LYS A 60 6.24 6.39 -13.16
C LYS A 60 5.45 5.12 -13.02
N GLU A 61 5.69 4.37 -11.94
CA GLU A 61 5.13 3.04 -11.75
C GLU A 61 5.13 2.68 -10.27
N ILE A 62 4.08 1.97 -9.85
CA ILE A 62 4.03 1.25 -8.57
C ILE A 62 3.79 -0.21 -8.90
N ILE A 63 4.68 -1.08 -8.45
CA ILE A 63 4.53 -2.53 -8.55
C ILE A 63 4.30 -3.08 -7.15
N VAL A 64 3.20 -3.80 -6.98
CA VAL A 64 2.85 -4.50 -5.74
C VAL A 64 2.82 -5.99 -6.04
N GLU A 65 3.79 -6.73 -5.55
CA GLU A 65 3.91 -8.17 -5.74
C GLU A 65 3.75 -8.88 -4.41
N ASP A 66 2.75 -9.74 -4.25
CA ASP A 66 2.63 -10.61 -3.06
C ASP A 66 3.51 -11.84 -3.23
N ALA A 67 4.60 -11.84 -2.47
CA ALA A 67 5.62 -12.85 -2.52
C ALA A 67 5.39 -14.06 -1.61
N SER A 68 4.19 -14.29 -1.08
CA SER A 68 3.83 -15.48 -0.30
C SER A 68 3.85 -16.81 -1.10
N VAL A 69 4.41 -16.78 -2.32
CA VAL A 69 4.90 -17.95 -3.10
C VAL A 69 6.44 -18.13 -3.01
N GLY A 70 7.17 -17.25 -2.31
CA GLY A 70 8.62 -17.30 -2.07
C GLY A 70 9.46 -16.18 -2.69
N VAL A 71 9.15 -14.89 -2.46
CA VAL A 71 9.95 -13.75 -2.98
C VAL A 71 10.09 -12.63 -1.90
N ILE A 72 10.99 -11.67 -2.11
CA ILE A 72 11.21 -10.48 -1.27
C ILE A 72 10.36 -9.34 -1.84
N HIS A 73 9.53 -8.69 -1.02
CA HIS A 73 8.85 -7.45 -1.41
C HIS A 73 9.85 -6.29 -1.39
N GLN A 74 10.31 -5.85 -2.55
CA GLN A 74 11.04 -4.61 -2.70
C GLN A 74 10.13 -3.59 -3.41
N LEU A 75 9.63 -2.61 -2.67
CA LEU A 75 9.04 -1.43 -3.28
C LEU A 75 10.17 -0.57 -3.85
N ALA A 76 10.32 -0.57 -5.16
CA ALA A 76 11.28 0.28 -5.85
C ALA A 76 10.57 1.54 -6.37
N LEU A 77 10.67 2.66 -5.62
CA LEU A 77 10.39 3.97 -6.18
C LEU A 77 11.57 4.40 -7.05
N LEU A 78 11.42 4.36 -8.38
CA LEU A 78 12.43 4.88 -9.30
C LEU A 78 12.31 6.40 -9.41
N MET A 79 13.00 7.12 -8.53
CA MET A 79 13.20 8.56 -8.64
C MET A 79 14.52 8.84 -9.37
N LYS A 80 14.50 9.79 -10.32
CA LYS A 80 15.71 10.34 -10.96
C LYS A 80 16.16 11.59 -10.22
#